data_AF-A0A227J321-F1
#
_entry.id   AF-A0A227J321-F1
#
_cell.length_a   1.000
_cell.length_b   1.000
_cell.length_c   1.000
_cell.angle_alpha   90.00
_cell.angle_beta   90.00
_cell.angle_gamma   90.00
#
_symmetry.space_group_name_H-M   'P 1'
#
loop_
_entity.id
_entity.type
_entity.pdbx_description
1 polymer ?
#
loop_
_entity_poly.entity_id
_entity_poly.type
_entity_poly.pdbx_seq_one_letter_code
_entity_poly.pdbx_strand_id
1 'polypeptide(L)'
;MDFELNEDQRAFADTAQQFSLERLAPMAAEWDEKQIFPKDVLREAGELGFLSLYTPEAHGGLGLSRLDASIVFEQLSMGCTSTTA
;
A
#
# COMPACT_ATOMS: atom_id res chain seq x y z
N MET A 1 -23.13 -8.20 -14.53
CA MET A 1 -22.06 -8.25 -13.52
C MET A 1 -21.05 -7.22 -13.96
N ASP A 2 -20.73 -6.28 -13.08
CA ASP A 2 -19.78 -5.21 -13.36
C ASP A 2 -18.47 -5.55 -12.64
N PHE A 3 -17.36 -5.47 -13.37
CA PHE A 3 -16.02 -5.82 -12.90
C PHE A 3 -15.04 -4.63 -13.01
N GLU A 4 -15.52 -3.49 -13.51
CA GLU A 4 -14.71 -2.28 -13.57
C GLU A 4 -14.51 -1.73 -12.16
N LEU A 5 -13.32 -1.18 -11.92
CA LEU A 5 -13.08 -0.42 -10.69
C LEU A 5 -13.97 0.81 -10.68
N ASN A 6 -14.44 1.23 -9.51
CA ASN A 6 -15.05 2.54 -9.36
C ASN A 6 -13.97 3.65 -9.28
N GLU A 7 -14.40 4.90 -9.14
CA GLU A 7 -13.48 6.05 -9.11
C GLU A 7 -12.55 6.04 -7.90
N ASP A 8 -13.09 5.75 -6.72
CA ASP A 8 -12.30 5.66 -5.49
C ASP A 8 -11.28 4.52 -5.56
N GLN A 9 -11.68 3.37 -6.09
CA GLN A 9 -10.81 2.20 -6.30
C GLN A 9 -9.67 2.49 -7.27
N ARG A 10 -9.93 3.23 -8.35
CA ARG A 10 -8.86 3.71 -9.24
C ARG A 10 -7.91 4.65 -8.51
N ALA A 11 -8.44 5.60 -7.75
CA ALA A 11 -7.61 6.53 -6.98
C ALA A 11 -6.73 5.81 -5.94
N PHE A 12 -7.26 4.79 -5.27
CA PHE A 12 -6.47 3.93 -4.37
C PHE A 12 -5.37 3.18 -5.12
N ALA A 13 -5.70 2.59 -6.28
CA ALA A 13 -4.72 1.89 -7.11
C ALA A 13 -3.60 2.83 -7.57
N ASP A 14 -3.94 4.01 -8.10
CA ASP A 14 -2.97 4.97 -8.62
C ASP A 14 -2.03 5.49 -7.50
N THR A 15 -2.60 5.83 -6.34
CA THR A 15 -1.81 6.32 -5.20
C THR A 15 -0.86 5.23 -4.67
N ALA A 16 -1.36 4.01 -4.51
CA ALA A 16 -0.56 2.87 -4.05
C ALA A 16 0.53 2.49 -5.07
N GLN A 17 0.20 2.53 -6.36
CA GLN A 17 1.16 2.27 -7.44
C GLN A 17 2.28 3.30 -7.45
N GLN A 18 1.96 4.58 -7.33
CA GLN A 18 2.96 5.63 -7.29
C GLN A 18 3.91 5.44 -6.10
N PHE A 19 3.37 5.21 -4.91
CA PHE A 19 4.20 4.96 -3.72
C PHE A 19 5.08 3.71 -3.90
N SER A 20 4.51 2.64 -4.46
CA SER A 20 5.22 1.40 -4.75
C SER A 20 6.43 1.61 -5.67
N LEU A 21 6.24 2.35 -6.78
CA LEU A 21 7.28 2.62 -7.77
C LEU A 21 8.34 3.60 -7.27
N GLU A 22 7.96 4.60 -6.47
CA GLU A 22 8.88 5.65 -6.02
C GLU A 22 9.62 5.29 -4.73
N ARG A 23 8.97 4.56 -3.82
CA ARG A 23 9.48 4.36 -2.45
C ARG A 23 9.84 2.92 -2.11
N LEU A 24 9.18 1.93 -2.72
CA LEU A 24 9.45 0.52 -2.45
C LEU A 24 10.40 -0.10 -3.47
N ALA A 25 10.00 -0.11 -4.75
CA ALA A 25 10.68 -0.81 -5.83
C ALA A 25 12.18 -0.49 -5.96
N PRO A 26 12.63 0.78 -5.89
CA PRO A 26 14.05 1.12 -6.08
C PRO A 26 14.96 0.58 -4.98
N MET A 27 14.42 0.37 -3.78
CA MET A 27 15.18 0.02 -2.57
C MET A 27 15.02 -1.45 -2.15
N ALA A 28 13.99 -2.13 -2.66
CA ALA A 28 13.60 -3.48 -2.25
C ALA A 28 14.75 -4.50 -2.28
N ALA A 29 15.55 -4.50 -3.35
CA ALA A 29 16.68 -5.43 -3.50
C ALA A 29 17.78 -5.20 -2.44
N GLU A 30 18.10 -3.95 -2.14
CA GLU A 30 19.08 -3.61 -1.11
C GLU A 30 18.57 -3.99 0.28
N TRP A 31 17.29 -3.73 0.55
CA TRP A 31 16.69 -4.08 1.84
C TRP A 31 16.70 -5.58 2.08
N ASP A 32 16.41 -6.38 1.05
CA ASP A 32 16.46 -7.83 1.13
C ASP A 32 17.89 -8.33 1.38
N GLU A 33 18.86 -7.91 0.56
CA GLU A 33 20.26 -8.33 0.66
C GLU A 33 20.86 -7.98 2.04
N LYS A 34 20.54 -6.79 2.56
CA LYS A 34 21.11 -6.28 3.82
C LYS A 34 20.22 -6.51 5.03
N GLN A 35 19.08 -7.17 4.87
CA GLN A 35 18.10 -7.43 5.94
C GLN A 35 17.65 -6.14 6.65
N ILE A 36 17.41 -5.08 5.87
CA ILE A 36 17.00 -3.76 6.39
C ILE A 36 15.49 -3.74 6.59
N PHE A 37 15.05 -3.30 7.78
CA PHE A 37 13.66 -2.97 8.04
C PHE A 37 13.40 -1.47 7.77
N PRO A 38 12.66 -1.11 6.70
CA PRO A 38 12.60 0.27 6.20
C PRO A 38 11.62 1.15 6.98
N LYS A 39 11.94 1.48 8.24
CA LYS A 39 11.06 2.22 9.16
C LYS A 39 10.59 3.57 8.62
N ASP A 40 11.45 4.29 7.91
CA ASP A 40 11.10 5.63 7.42
C ASP A 40 10.10 5.55 6.26
N VAL A 41 10.29 4.60 5.34
CA VAL A 41 9.33 4.34 4.27
C VAL A 41 8.00 3.82 4.81
N LEU A 42 8.02 2.96 5.85
CA LEU A 42 6.79 2.54 6.52
C LEU A 42 6.06 3.70 7.20
N ARG A 43 6.79 4.70 7.72
CA ARG A 43 6.17 5.91 8.28
C ARG A 43 5.48 6.72 7.18
N GLU A 44 6.13 6.93 6.04
CA GLU A 44 5.53 7.58 4.87
C GLU A 44 4.28 6.82 4.39
N ALA A 45 4.34 5.48 4.32
CA ALA A 45 3.16 4.66 3.97
C ALA A 45 2.02 4.82 4.99
N GLY A 46 2.35 4.97 6.28
CA GLY A 46 1.40 5.24 7.35
C GLY A 46 0.73 6.61 7.21
N GLU A 47 1.46 7.64 6.81
CA GLU A 47 0.92 8.98 6.54
C GLU A 47 -0.08 8.99 5.37
N LEU A 48 0.08 8.08 4.42
CA LEU A 48 -0.88 7.82 3.33
C LEU A 48 -2.06 6.91 3.76
N GLY A 49 -2.06 6.40 4.99
CA GLY A 49 -3.11 5.53 5.53
C GLY A 49 -2.97 4.04 5.18
N PHE A 50 -1.94 3.64 4.43
CA PHE A 50 -1.76 2.26 3.96
C PHE A 50 -1.54 1.23 5.07
N LEU A 51 -1.15 1.66 6.27
CA LEU A 51 -0.97 0.78 7.42
C LEU A 51 -2.25 0.59 8.28
N SER A 52 -3.39 1.14 7.86
CA SER A 52 -4.63 1.12 8.64
C SER A 52 -5.90 0.94 7.79
N LEU A 53 -5.76 0.32 6.60
CA LEU A 53 -6.81 0.24 5.57
C LEU A 53 -8.17 -0.21 6.11
N TYR A 54 -8.23 -1.30 6.88
CA TYR A 54 -9.48 -1.86 7.40
C TYR A 54 -9.91 -1.30 8.75
N THR A 55 -9.06 -0.49 9.39
CA THR A 55 -9.33 0.00 10.74
C THR A 55 -10.49 1.00 10.67
N PRO A 56 -11.49 0.92 11.55
CA PRO A 56 -12.59 1.88 11.54
C PRO A 56 -12.10 3.31 11.65
N GLU A 57 -12.78 4.24 10.97
CA GLU A 57 -12.46 5.67 11.01
C GLU A 57 -12.47 6.24 12.44
N ALA A 58 -13.35 5.72 13.31
CA ALA A 58 -13.41 6.09 14.73
C ALA A 58 -12.11 5.81 15.51
N HIS A 59 -11.20 5.01 14.94
CA HIS A 59 -9.89 4.70 15.48
C HIS A 59 -8.74 5.26 14.61
N GLY A 60 -9.05 6.13 13.65
CA GLY A 60 -8.06 6.76 12.77
C GLY A 60 -7.63 5.92 11.57
N GLY A 61 -8.40 4.88 11.21
CA GLY A 61 -8.17 4.11 9.99
C GLY A 61 -9.01 4.58 8.80
N LEU A 62 -8.87 3.89 7.66
CA LEU A 62 -9.59 4.24 6.43
C LEU A 62 -10.94 3.54 6.26
N GLY A 63 -11.28 2.58 7.12
CA GLY A 63 -12.57 1.87 7.07
C GLY A 63 -12.85 1.13 5.75
N LEU A 64 -11.82 0.83 4.96
CA LEU A 64 -11.97 0.26 3.62
C LEU A 64 -12.52 -1.16 3.64
N SER A 65 -13.24 -1.50 2.55
CA SER A 65 -13.67 -2.87 2.32
C SER A 65 -12.48 -3.79 2.02
N ARG A 66 -12.71 -5.10 2.05
CA ARG A 66 -11.69 -6.08 1.65
C ARG A 66 -11.30 -5.97 0.18
N LEU A 67 -12.21 -5.53 -0.69
CA LEU A 67 -11.90 -5.35 -2.10
C LEU A 67 -10.97 -4.14 -2.30
N ASP A 68 -11.33 -2.99 -1.72
CA ASP A 68 -10.55 -1.76 -1.84
C ASP A 68 -9.15 -1.95 -1.27
N ALA A 69 -9.04 -2.60 -0.10
CA ALA A 69 -7.75 -2.92 0.48
C ALA A 69 -6.94 -3.89 -0.39
N SER A 70 -7.57 -4.91 -0.99
CA SER A 70 -6.87 -5.85 -1.89
C SER A 70 -6.24 -5.13 -3.09
N ILE A 71 -6.94 -4.14 -3.64
CA ILE A 71 -6.44 -3.30 -4.74
C ILE A 71 -5.17 -2.54 -4.29
N VAL A 72 -5.18 -1.95 -3.09
CA VAL A 72 -3.99 -1.29 -2.52
C VAL A 72 -2.83 -2.28 -2.32
N PHE A 73 -3.09 -3.44 -1.69
CA PHE A 73 -2.07 -4.46 -1.46
C PHE A 73 -1.44 -4.98 -2.75
N GLU A 74 -2.25 -5.17 -3.80
CA GLU A 74 -1.75 -5.60 -5.11
C GLU A 74 -0.72 -4.60 -5.65
N GLN A 75 -1.04 -3.30 -5.65
CA GLN A 75 -0.14 -2.28 -6.17
C GLN A 75 1.14 -2.13 -5.33
N LEU A 76 1.04 -2.15 -3.99
CA LEU A 76 2.21 -2.11 -3.10
C LEU A 76 3.11 -3.34 -3.27
N SER A 77 2.51 -4.51 -3.48
CA SER A 77 3.24 -5.78 -3.66
C SER A 77 4.09 -5.80 -4.93
N MET A 78 3.74 -4.99 -5.94
CA MET A 78 4.54 -4.84 -7.17
C MET A 78 5.90 -4.18 -6.92
N GLY A 79 6.06 -3.44 -5.81
CA GLY A 79 7.31 -2.78 -5.45
C GLY A 79 8.13 -3.61 -4.46
N CYS A 80 7.51 -4.07 -3.37
CA CYS A 80 8.18 -4.95 -2.41
C CYS A 80 7.16 -5.84 -1.69
N THR A 81 7.10 -7.11 -2.07
CA THR A 81 6.15 -8.07 -1.52
C THR A 81 6.39 -8.34 -0.03
N SER A 82 7.64 -8.43 0.40
CA SER A 82 8.00 -8.71 1.80
C SER A 82 7.70 -7.55 2.76
N THR A 83 7.75 -6.30 2.27
CA THR A 83 7.37 -5.12 3.06
C THR A 83 5.86 -4.92 3.09
N THR A 84 5.15 -5.41 2.07
CA THR A 84 3.70 -5.26 1.92
C THR A 84 2.91 -6.34 2.68
N ALA A 85 3.47 -7.55 2.79
CA ALA A 85 2.84 -8.73 3.38
C ALA A 85 2.61 -8.65 4.89
#